data_AF-A0A2D9QVT2-F1
#
_entry.id   AF-A0A2D9QVT2-F1
#
_cell.length_a   1.000
_cell.length_b   1.000
_cell.length_c   1.000
_cell.angle_alpha   90.00
_cell.angle_beta   90.00
_cell.angle_gamma   90.00
#
_symmetry.space_group_name_H-M   'P 1'
#
loop_
_entity.id
_entity.type
_entity.pdbx_description
1 polymer ?
#
loop_
_entity_poly.entity_id
_entity_poly.type
_entity_poly.pdbx_seq_one_letter_code
_entity_poly.pdbx_strand_id
1 'polypeptide(L)'
;MFAINLIVAALLSAVKGESDLDKLASTYQNVEQWQKRVKTVRQGILRGAQLWPIPEKTPLRPRIHSTRVYDGYIVENIVFESLPGFFV
;
A
#
# COMPACT_ATOMS: atom_id res chain seq x y z
N MET A 1 27.74 -7.49 24.44
CA MET A 1 26.93 -8.64 23.96
C MET A 1 25.71 -8.23 23.13
N PHE A 2 24.97 -7.17 23.49
CA PHE A 2 23.78 -6.71 22.73
C PHE A 2 24.08 -6.11 21.34
N ALA A 3 25.19 -5.37 21.17
CA ALA A 3 25.53 -4.74 19.89
C ALA A 3 25.87 -5.75 18.78
N ILE A 4 26.49 -6.88 19.12
CA ILE A 4 26.85 -7.94 18.16
C ILE A 4 25.59 -8.62 17.63
N ASN A 5 24.59 -8.85 18.47
CA ASN A 5 23.35 -9.53 18.08
C ASN A 5 22.51 -8.69 17.10
N LEU A 6 22.48 -7.37 17.26
CA LEU A 6 21.77 -6.46 16.36
C LEU A 6 22.40 -6.42 14.96
N ILE A 7 23.74 -6.40 14.89
CA ILE A 7 24.48 -6.36 13.63
C ILE A 7 24.32 -7.69 12.87
N VAL A 8 24.41 -8.82 13.57
CA VAL A 8 24.22 -10.15 12.96
C VAL A 8 22.79 -10.32 12.44
N ALA A 9 21.78 -9.86 13.18
CA ALA A 9 20.39 -9.90 12.72
C ALA A 9 20.15 -9.06 11.46
N ALA A 10 20.74 -7.86 11.37
CA ALA A 10 20.62 -6.99 10.20
C ALA A 10 21.36 -7.52 8.97
N LEU A 11 22.51 -8.16 9.15
CA LEU A 11 23.25 -8.81 8.06
C LEU A 11 22.53 -10.06 7.55
N LEU A 12 22.01 -10.90 8.45
CA LEU A 12 21.21 -12.06 8.08
C LEU A 12 19.93 -11.68 7.35
N SER A 13 19.28 -10.57 7.74
CA SER A 13 18.09 -10.07 7.03
C SER A 13 18.42 -9.54 5.63
N ALA A 14 19.57 -8.89 5.45
CA ALA A 14 20.04 -8.42 4.15
C ALA A 14 20.38 -9.58 3.19
N VAL A 15 21.18 -10.55 3.63
CA VAL A 15 21.57 -11.73 2.82
C VAL A 15 20.34 -12.58 2.47
N LYS A 16 19.40 -12.72 3.41
CA LYS A 16 18.13 -13.39 3.14
C LYS A 16 17.30 -12.63 2.09
N GLY A 17 17.26 -11.30 2.18
CA GLY A 17 16.59 -10.45 1.21
C GLY A 17 17.15 -10.63 -0.20
N GLU A 18 18.47 -10.61 -0.36
CA GLU A 18 19.14 -10.85 -1.64
C GLU A 18 18.78 -12.23 -2.22
N SER A 19 18.93 -13.30 -1.41
CA SER A 19 18.57 -14.65 -1.83
C SER A 19 17.09 -14.79 -2.25
N ASP A 20 16.19 -14.11 -1.54
CA ASP A 20 14.76 -14.15 -1.84
C ASP A 20 14.42 -13.35 -3.11
N LEU A 21 15.11 -12.23 -3.36
CA LEU A 21 14.99 -11.48 -4.61
C LEU A 21 15.50 -12.29 -5.81
N ASP A 22 16.62 -13.00 -5.68
CA ASP A 22 17.16 -13.84 -6.75
C ASP A 22 16.21 -14.98 -7.12
N LYS A 23 15.64 -15.66 -6.11
CA LYS A 23 14.62 -16.69 -6.33
C LYS A 23 13.38 -16.13 -7.01
N LEU A 24 12.97 -14.92 -6.68
CA LEU A 24 11.82 -14.27 -7.32
C LEU A 24 12.15 -13.93 -8.78
N ALA A 25 13.32 -13.36 -9.05
CA ALA A 25 13.77 -13.02 -10.39
C ALA A 25 13.85 -14.24 -11.31
N SER A 26 14.20 -15.42 -10.79
CA SER A 26 14.22 -16.66 -11.60
C SER A 26 12.84 -17.17 -12.02
N THR A 27 11.74 -16.64 -11.46
CA THR A 27 10.37 -17.12 -11.78
C THR A 27 9.74 -16.48 -13.03
N TYR A 28 10.34 -15.43 -13.59
CA TYR A 28 9.85 -14.75 -14.78
C TYR A 28 11.02 -14.29 -15.66
N GLN A 29 10.91 -14.54 -16.97
CA GLN A 29 11.98 -14.24 -17.94
C GLN A 29 11.60 -13.15 -18.93
N ASN A 30 10.33 -12.72 -18.93
CA ASN A 30 9.81 -11.68 -19.80
C ASN A 30 8.72 -10.84 -19.11
N VAL A 31 8.35 -9.74 -19.77
CA VAL A 31 7.39 -8.76 -19.24
C VAL A 31 6.02 -9.40 -19.04
N GLU A 32 5.59 -10.30 -19.93
CA GLU A 32 4.29 -10.96 -19.87
C GLU A 32 4.15 -11.86 -18.64
N GLN A 33 5.18 -12.65 -18.34
CA GLN A 33 5.24 -13.50 -17.14
C GLN A 33 5.28 -12.65 -15.87
N TRP A 34 6.07 -11.58 -15.87
CA TRP A 34 6.13 -10.65 -14.74
C TRP A 34 4.77 -9.99 -14.48
N GLN A 35 4.05 -9.55 -15.52
CA GLN A 35 2.70 -8.98 -15.38
C GLN A 35 1.70 -9.96 -14.78
N LYS A 36 1.79 -11.26 -15.12
CA LYS A 36 0.97 -12.30 -14.48
C LYS A 36 1.24 -12.37 -12.98
N ARG A 37 2.51 -12.37 -12.57
CA ARG A 37 2.90 -12.37 -11.14
C ARG A 37 2.43 -11.12 -10.42
N VAL A 38 2.57 -9.95 -11.04
CA VAL A 38 2.09 -8.66 -10.50
C VAL A 38 0.60 -8.71 -10.21
N LYS A 39 -0.21 -9.28 -11.11
CA LYS A 39 -1.65 -9.47 -10.89
C LYS A 39 -1.90 -10.35 -9.66
N THR A 40 -1.21 -11.49 -9.54
CA THR A 40 -1.35 -12.39 -8.39
C THR A 40 -0.97 -11.70 -7.08
N VAL A 41 0.13 -10.94 -7.04
CA VAL A 41 0.58 -10.21 -5.84
C VAL A 41 -0.45 -9.16 -5.43
N ARG A 42 -0.90 -8.31 -6.36
CA ARG A 42 -1.89 -7.27 -6.09
C ARG A 42 -3.20 -7.85 -5.57
N GLN A 43 -3.67 -8.95 -6.16
CA GLN A 43 -4.86 -9.66 -5.68
C GLN A 43 -4.65 -10.27 -4.30
N GLY A 44 -3.47 -10.83 -4.02
CA GLY A 44 -3.13 -11.39 -2.71
C GLY A 44 -3.16 -10.32 -1.61
N ILE A 45 -2.60 -9.14 -1.87
CA ILE A 45 -2.63 -7.99 -0.95
C ILE A 45 -4.08 -7.58 -0.65
N LEU A 46 -4.90 -7.42 -1.70
CA LEU A 46 -6.30 -7.04 -1.52
C LEU A 46 -7.11 -8.09 -0.76
N ARG A 47 -6.89 -9.39 -1.03
CA ARG A 47 -7.53 -10.48 -0.27
C ARG A 47 -7.11 -10.48 1.20
N GLY A 48 -5.81 -10.30 1.47
CA GLY A 48 -5.28 -10.21 2.83
C GLY A 48 -5.85 -9.03 3.61
N ALA A 49 -6.12 -7.92 2.92
CA ALA A 49 -6.79 -6.74 3.46
C ALA A 49 -8.34 -6.83 3.47
N GLN A 50 -8.93 -7.94 3.00
CA GLN A 50 -10.39 -8.10 2.83
C GLN A 50 -11.04 -7.06 1.91
N LEU A 51 -10.27 -6.53 0.95
CA LEU A 51 -10.69 -5.55 -0.07
C LEU A 51 -10.88 -6.19 -1.45
N TRP A 52 -11.02 -7.51 -1.54
CA TRP A 52 -11.22 -8.22 -2.81
C TRP A 52 -12.61 -8.91 -2.87
N PRO A 53 -13.44 -8.63 -3.90
CA PRO A 53 -13.25 -7.58 -4.92
C PRO A 53 -13.28 -6.18 -4.30
N ILE A 54 -12.66 -5.21 -4.98
CA ILE A 54 -12.68 -3.82 -4.52
C ILE A 54 -14.15 -3.39 -4.46
N PRO A 55 -14.62 -2.84 -3.34
CA PRO A 55 -16.00 -2.38 -3.20
C PRO A 55 -16.32 -1.29 -4.22
N GLU A 56 -17.60 -1.14 -4.57
CA GLU A 56 -18.04 -0.13 -5.51
C GLU A 56 -17.65 1.27 -5.04
N LYS A 57 -17.10 2.06 -5.96
CA LYS A 57 -16.75 3.45 -5.67
C LYS A 57 -18.04 4.26 -5.52
N THR A 58 -18.18 4.92 -4.38
CA THR A 58 -19.23 5.90 -4.17
C THR A 58 -18.90 7.20 -4.92
N PRO A 59 -19.90 7.89 -5.51
CA PRO A 59 -19.69 9.22 -6.05
C PRO A 59 -19.20 10.16 -4.95
N LEU A 60 -18.05 10.80 -5.17
CA LEU A 60 -17.28 11.54 -4.16
C LEU A 60 -17.99 12.71 -3.47
N ARG A 61 -19.23 13.08 -3.87
CA ARG A 61 -20.11 14.17 -3.38
C ARG A 61 -19.58 14.89 -2.11
N PRO A 62 -18.53 15.72 -2.25
CA PRO A 62 -17.83 16.22 -1.08
C PRO A 62 -18.64 17.32 -0.43
N ARG A 63 -18.71 17.31 0.90
CA ARG A 63 -19.30 18.39 1.68
C ARG A 63 -18.16 19.13 2.36
N ILE A 64 -17.98 20.38 1.93
CA ILE A 64 -16.96 21.27 2.46
C ILE A 64 -17.60 22.10 3.56
N HIS A 65 -16.92 22.23 4.69
CA HIS A 65 -17.38 23.07 5.79
C HIS A 65 -16.21 23.63 6.62
N SER A 66 -16.53 24.54 7.55
CA SER A 66 -15.57 25.12 8.49
C SER A 66 -14.33 25.75 7.83
N THR A 67 -14.52 26.41 6.70
CA THR A 67 -13.48 27.16 5.98
C THR A 67 -12.89 28.24 6.89
N ARG A 68 -11.57 28.23 7.04
CA ARG A 68 -10.80 29.18 7.84
C ARG A 68 -9.75 29.83 6.96
N VAL A 69 -9.75 31.16 6.90
CA VAL A 69 -8.79 31.94 6.12
C VAL A 69 -7.71 32.46 7.07
N TYR A 70 -6.45 32.21 6.73
CA TYR A 70 -5.26 32.68 7.42
C TYR A 70 -4.40 33.52 6.47
N ASP A 71 -3.35 34.14 6.99
CA ASP A 71 -2.39 34.84 6.15
C ASP A 71 -1.59 33.84 5.31
N GLY A 72 -1.83 33.85 3.99
CA GLY A 72 -1.16 32.99 3.02
C GLY A 72 -1.73 31.57 2.83
N TYR A 73 -2.79 31.16 3.55
CA TYR A 73 -3.43 29.85 3.34
C TYR A 73 -4.88 29.76 3.83
N ILE A 74 -5.59 28.74 3.34
CA ILE A 74 -6.96 28.39 3.73
C ILE A 74 -6.96 26.95 4.24
N VAL A 75 -7.73 26.69 5.30
CA VAL A 75 -7.99 25.34 5.81
C VAL A 75 -9.47 25.05 5.69
N GLU A 76 -9.82 23.95 5.02
CA GLU A 76 -11.20 23.49 4.86
C GLU A 76 -11.34 22.05 5.34
N ASN A 77 -12.45 21.76 6.02
CA ASN A 77 -12.81 20.39 6.35
C ASN A 77 -13.65 19.83 5.21
N ILE A 78 -13.29 18.65 4.73
CA ILE A 78 -13.98 17.96 3.65
C ILE A 78 -14.43 16.62 4.20
N VAL A 79 -15.72 16.33 4.06
CA VAL A 79 -16.25 14.99 4.30
C VAL A 79 -16.84 14.43 3.01
N PHE A 80 -16.49 13.20 2.69
CA PHE A 80 -17.10 12.47 1.58
C PHE A 80 -17.35 11.01 1.94
N GLU A 81 -18.33 10.41 1.26
CA GLU A 81 -18.61 8.99 1.40
C GLU A 81 -17.58 8.21 0.60
N SER A 82 -16.70 7.46 1.27
CA SER A 82 -15.62 6.69 0.65
C SER A 82 -16.06 5.28 0.24
N LEU A 83 -16.97 4.69 1.02
CA LEU A 83 -17.70 3.45 0.78
C LEU A 83 -19.13 3.63 1.29
N PRO A 84 -20.11 2.81 0.86
CA PRO A 84 -21.48 2.93 1.34
C PRO A 84 -21.53 2.92 2.88
N GLY A 85 -21.95 4.05 3.47
CA GLY A 85 -22.02 4.24 4.93
C GLY A 85 -20.72 4.60 5.65
N PHE A 86 -19.59 4.76 4.94
CA PHE A 86 -18.29 5.17 5.51
C PHE A 86 -17.91 6.57 5.05
N PHE A 87 -17.73 7.48 6.01
CA PHE A 87 -17.33 8.86 5.78
C PHE A 87 -15.90 9.10 6.25
N VAL A 88 -15.13 9.80 5.43
CA VAL A 88 -13.75 10.21 5.70
C VAL A 88 -13.64 11.71 5.53
#